data_AF-A0A3M1P776-F1
#
_entry.id   AF-A0A3M1P776-F1
#
_cell.length_a   1.000
_cell.length_b   1.000
_cell.length_c   1.000
_cell.angle_alpha   90.00
_cell.angle_beta   90.00
_cell.angle_gamma   90.00
#
_symmetry.space_group_name_H-M   'P 1'
#
loop_
_entity.id
_entity.type
_entity.pdbx_description
1 polymer ?
#
loop_
_entity_poly.entity_id
_entity_poly.type
_entity_poly.pdbx_seq_one_letter_code
_entity_poly.pdbx_strand_id
1 'polypeptide(L)' 'MAPLRDRDLKVLQDWFAADNLDDIEADILSNLSLLLPEPCWEDDPFGGAESEALDFLSEYL' A
#
# COMPACT_ATOMS: atom_id res chain seq x y z
N MET A 1 19.44 -12.53 -0.58
CA MET A 1 19.54 -11.09 -0.24
C MET A 1 20.32 -10.94 1.06
N ALA A 2 21.20 -9.94 1.16
CA ALA A 2 21.89 -9.66 2.42
C ALA A 2 20.90 -9.00 3.41
N PRO A 3 20.96 -9.31 4.72
CA PRO A 3 20.11 -8.68 5.71
C PRO A 3 20.43 -7.19 5.84
N LEU A 4 19.41 -6.38 6.14
CA LEU A 4 19.56 -4.95 6.40
C LEU A 4 20.46 -4.74 7.62
N ARG A 5 21.39 -3.78 7.53
CA ARG A 5 22.23 -3.37 8.66
C ARG A 5 21.60 -2.19 9.39
N ASP A 6 22.06 -1.91 10.60
CA ASP A 6 21.53 -0.81 11.43
C ASP A 6 21.54 0.55 10.71
N ARG A 7 22.57 0.81 9.89
CA ARG A 7 22.63 2.01 9.03
C ARG A 7 21.46 2.09 8.06
N ASP A 8 21.13 0.96 7.43
CA ASP A 8 20.08 0.88 6.42
C ASP A 8 18.71 1.08 7.09
N LEU A 9 18.51 0.53 8.30
CA LEU A 9 17.30 0.77 9.11
C LEU A 9 17.15 2.25 9.52
N LYS A 10 18.24 2.92 9.89
CA LYS A 10 18.22 4.34 10.25
C LYS A 10 17.79 5.23 9.07
N VAL A 11 18.35 4.99 7.89
CA VAL A 11 17.97 5.72 6.68
C VAL A 11 16.50 5.47 6.33
N LEU A 12 16.02 4.25 6.49
CA LEU A 12 14.60 3.93 6.29
C LEU A 12 13.71 4.67 7.30
N GLN A 13 14.10 4.72 8.57
CA GLN A 13 13.38 5.50 9.57
C GLN A 13 13.30 6.97 9.19
N ASP A 14 14.41 7.57 8.75
CA ASP A 14 14.43 8.98 8.33
C ASP A 14 13.59 9.21 7.07
N TRP A 15 13.54 8.24 6.15
CA TRP A 15 12.69 8.30 4.94
C TRP A 15 11.20 8.16 5.24
N PHE A 16 10.84 7.34 6.23
CA PHE A 16 9.46 7.08 6.63
C PHE A 16 9.00 7.93 7.83
N ALA A 17 9.86 8.82 8.33
CA ALA A 17 9.51 9.84 9.32
C ALA A 17 8.75 10.99 8.64
N ALA A 18 7.57 10.67 8.10
CA ALA A 18 6.66 11.64 7.54
C ALA A 18 5.87 12.30 8.67
N ASP A 19 6.12 13.58 8.93
CA ASP A 19 5.40 14.35 9.96
C ASP A 19 3.96 14.73 9.53
N ASN A 20 3.59 14.44 8.27
CA ASN A 20 2.33 14.84 7.65
C ASN A 20 1.38 13.66 7.41
N LEU A 21 1.55 12.55 8.12
CA LEU A 21 0.67 11.38 7.98
C LEU A 21 -0.79 11.72 8.26
N ASP A 22 -1.06 12.56 9.27
CA ASP A 22 -2.42 12.99 9.62
C ASP A 22 -3.07 13.80 8.48
N ASP A 23 -2.30 14.68 7.82
CA ASP A 23 -2.79 15.48 6.69
C ASP A 23 -3.07 14.59 5.47
N ILE A 24 -2.20 13.61 5.21
CA ILE A 24 -2.37 12.62 4.14
C ILE A 24 -3.61 11.77 4.41
N GLU A 25 -3.80 11.30 5.64
CA GLU A 25 -4.97 10.52 6.05
C GLU A 25 -6.26 11.34 5.84
N ALA A 26 -6.28 12.60 6.28
CA ALA A 26 -7.44 13.47 6.12
C ALA A 26 -7.79 13.71 4.65
N ASP A 27 -6.80 13.91 3.78
CA ASP A 27 -7.01 14.09 2.33
C ASP A 27 -7.55 12.80 1.69
N ILE A 28 -6.99 11.64 2.02
CA ILE A 28 -7.48 10.35 1.53
C ILE A 28 -8.94 10.17 1.93
N LEU A 29 -9.27 10.34 3.21
CA LEU A 29 -10.64 10.17 3.72
C LEU A 29 -11.63 11.14 3.06
N SER A 30 -11.22 12.39 2.85
CA SER A 30 -12.02 13.39 2.13
C SER A 30 -12.35 12.90 0.73
N ASN A 31 -11.37 12.41 -0.03
CA ASN A 31 -11.59 11.91 -1.38
C ASN A 31 -12.42 10.61 -1.41
N LEU A 32 -12.18 9.69 -0.47
CA LEU A 32 -12.96 8.46 -0.37
C LEU A 32 -14.43 8.72 -0.08
N SER A 33 -14.75 9.74 0.72
CA SER A 33 -16.13 10.12 1.02
C SER A 33 -16.93 10.58 -0.20
N LEU A 34 -16.24 10.95 -1.29
CA LEU A 34 -16.85 11.37 -2.55
C LEU A 34 -17.14 10.20 -3.51
N LEU A 35 -16.63 9.00 -3.23
CA LEU A 35 -16.86 7.82 -4.05
C LEU A 35 -18.19 7.16 -3.65
N LEU A 36 -19.19 7.25 -4.53
CA LEU A 36 -20.48 6.58 -4.38
C LEU A 36 -20.77 5.69 -5.60
N PRO A 37 -21.05 4.38 -5.40
CA PRO A 37 -21.10 3.68 -4.11
C PRO A 37 -19.72 3.55 -3.43
N GLU A 38 -19.72 3.27 -2.12
CA GLU A 38 -18.47 2.99 -1.40
C GLU A 38 -17.69 1.86 -2.09
N PRO A 39 -16.36 1.98 -2.26
CA PRO A 39 -15.56 0.91 -2.83
C PRO A 39 -15.61 -0.35 -1.96
N CYS A 40 -15.42 -1.51 -2.59
CA CYS A 40 -15.44 -2.81 -1.93
C CYS A 40 -14.16 -3.12 -1.13
N TRP A 41 -13.81 -2.26 -0.18
CA TRP A 41 -12.58 -2.37 0.63
C TRP A 41 -12.44 -3.69 1.41
N GLU A 42 -13.59 -4.28 1.77
CA GLU A 42 -13.67 -5.52 2.54
C GLU A 42 -13.60 -6.77 1.65
N ASP A 43 -13.69 -6.62 0.33
CA ASP A 43 -13.47 -7.73 -0.58
C ASP A 43 -11.97 -7.98 -0.68
N ASP A 44 -11.54 -9.22 -0.46
CA ASP A 44 -10.16 -9.63 -0.69
C ASP A 44 -9.86 -9.46 -2.19
N PRO A 45 -8.99 -8.50 -2.59
CA PRO A 45 -8.66 -8.32 -4.00
C PRO A 45 -8.06 -9.60 -4.59
N PHE A 46 -7.45 -10.44 -3.77
CA PHE A 46 -6.81 -11.69 -4.18
C PHE A 46 -7.67 -12.94 -3.91
N GLY A 47 -8.90 -12.76 -3.42
CA GLY A 47 -9.68 -13.84 -2.79
C GLY A 47 -10.45 -14.76 -3.73
N GLY A 48 -10.58 -14.46 -5.02
CA GLY A 48 -11.41 -15.32 -5.88
C GLY A 48 -11.36 -15.18 -7.39
N ALA A 49 -10.75 -14.13 -7.97
CA ALA A 49 -10.65 -13.98 -9.43
C ALA A 49 -9.33 -13.39 -9.92
N GLU A 50 -8.55 -12.72 -9.04
CA GLU A 50 -7.28 -12.08 -9.43
C GLU A 50 -6.06 -13.01 -9.31
N SER A 51 -6.23 -14.26 -8.88
CA SER A 51 -5.17 -15.27 -8.98
C SER A 51 -4.67 -15.40 -10.43
N GLU A 52 -5.53 -15.19 -11.44
CA GLU A 52 -5.13 -15.16 -12.85
C GLU A 52 -4.38 -13.86 -13.23
N ALA A 53 -4.72 -12.73 -12.60
CA ALA A 53 -4.08 -11.44 -12.87
C ALA A 53 -2.67 -11.34 -12.25
N LEU A 54 -2.47 -11.99 -11.10
CA LEU A 54 -1.15 -12.12 -10.47
C LEU A 54 -0.28 -13.21 -11.12
N ASP A 55 -0.89 -14.23 -11.73
CA ASP A 55 -0.17 -15.23 -12.53
C ASP A 55 0.59 -14.56 -13.69
N PHE A 56 -0.01 -13.55 -14.32
CA PHE A 56 0.65 -12.75 -15.36
C PHE A 56 1.91 -12.03 -14.87
N LEU A 57 1.91 -11.53 -13.63
CA LEU A 57 3.08 -10.85 -13.06
C LEU A 57 4.16 -11.84 -12.61
N SER A 58 3.80 -13.09 -12.35
CA SER A 58 4.75 -14.16 -12.02
C SER A 58 5.68 -14.52 -13.19
N GLU A 59 5.26 -14.29 -14.44
CA GLU A 59 6.11 -14.51 -15.62
C GLU A 59 7.23 -13.45 -15.77
N TYR A 60 7.14 -12.33 -15.03
CA TYR A 60 8.06 -11.19 -15.13
C TYR A 60 9.02 -11.05 -13.94
N LEU A 61 8.95 -11.91 -12.92
CA LEU A 61 9.82 -11.96 -11.74
C LEU A 61 10.63 -13.25 -11.67
#